data_AF-A0A934NEX2-F1
#
_entry.id   AF-A0A934NEX2-F1
#
_cell.length_a   1.000
_cell.length_b   1.000
_cell.length_c   1.000
_cell.angle_alpha   90.00
_cell.angle_beta   90.00
_cell.angle_gamma   90.00
#
_symmetry.space_group_name_H-M   'P 1'
#
loop_
_entity.id
_entity.type
_entity.pdbx_description
1 polymer ?
#
loop_
_entity_poly.entity_id
_entity_poly.type
_entity_poly.pdbx_seq_one_letter_code
_entity_poly.pdbx_strand_id
1 'polypeptide(L)'
;MEHTKWPELSFEKSKDTYETIHLWTQIIGKIKLALNPWINHSWHSTLKVTTNGLTSDPIFAEDKQLEIILNFLEHRLEIISSDNEKKTFDLESLKVSSCYKKVLTYLKEIGIDIKINAVPNEIE
;
A
#
# COMPACT_ATOMS: atom_id res chain seq x y z
N MET A 1 -1.26 17.02 -33.79
CA MET A 1 -1.77 16.38 -32.57
C MET A 1 -1.75 17.44 -31.49
N GLU A 2 -2.92 17.92 -31.06
CA GLU A 2 -2.99 18.83 -29.91
C GLU A 2 -2.34 18.13 -28.72
N HIS A 3 -1.27 18.71 -28.17
CA HIS A 3 -0.73 18.30 -26.89
C HIS A 3 -1.85 18.52 -25.87
N THR A 4 -2.52 17.44 -25.47
CA THR A 4 -3.41 17.44 -24.31
C THR A 4 -2.62 18.02 -23.14
N LYS A 5 -3.09 19.15 -22.62
CA LYS A 5 -2.47 19.87 -21.52
C LYS A 5 -2.37 18.93 -20.32
N TRP A 6 -1.20 18.37 -20.10
CA TRP A 6 -0.90 17.65 -18.86
C TRP A 6 -1.27 18.54 -17.68
N PRO A 7 -1.85 17.97 -16.61
CA PRO A 7 -2.20 18.75 -15.43
C PRO A 7 -0.94 19.41 -14.85
N GLU A 8 -1.11 20.58 -14.26
CA GLU A 8 -0.03 21.27 -13.56
C GLU A 8 0.46 20.41 -12.39
N LEU A 9 1.74 20.01 -12.42
CA LEU A 9 2.39 19.32 -11.32
C LEU A 9 2.90 20.35 -10.30
N SER A 10 2.05 20.68 -9.32
CA SER A 10 2.40 21.61 -8.25
C SER A 10 2.56 20.88 -6.93
N PHE A 11 3.80 20.81 -6.43
CA PHE A 11 4.08 20.23 -5.11
C PHE A 11 3.31 20.93 -4.00
N GLU A 12 3.31 22.26 -3.98
CA GLU A 12 2.63 23.05 -2.94
C GLU A 12 1.12 22.76 -2.89
N LYS A 13 0.46 22.57 -4.03
CA LYS A 13 -0.98 22.27 -4.08
C LYS A 13 -1.32 20.83 -3.67
N SER A 14 -0.38 19.90 -3.82
CA SER A 14 -0.61 18.46 -3.65
C SER A 14 0.20 17.82 -2.53
N LYS A 15 0.88 18.63 -1.72
CA LYS A 15 1.77 18.19 -0.65
C LYS A 15 1.07 17.23 0.32
N ASP A 16 -0.09 17.60 0.85
CA ASP A 16 -0.83 16.78 1.81
C ASP A 16 -1.25 15.41 1.22
N THR A 17 -1.56 15.40 -0.08
CA THR A 17 -1.86 14.16 -0.82
C THR A 17 -0.62 13.29 -0.93
N TYR A 18 0.54 13.88 -1.28
CA TYR A 18 1.79 13.15 -1.38
C TYR A 18 2.24 12.58 -0.03
N GLU A 19 2.11 13.36 1.04
CA GLU A 19 2.40 12.89 2.41
C GLU A 19 1.50 11.71 2.80
N THR A 20 0.21 11.80 2.49
CA THR A 20 -0.74 10.71 2.78
C THR A 20 -0.40 9.45 1.99
N ILE A 21 -0.17 9.57 0.67
CA ILE A 21 0.21 8.44 -0.18
C ILE A 21 1.54 7.84 0.29
N HIS A 22 2.53 8.67 0.61
CA HIS A 22 3.83 8.23 1.13
C HIS A 22 3.68 7.38 2.39
N LEU A 23 2.85 7.82 3.34
CA LEU A 23 2.63 7.05 4.57
C LEU A 23 1.85 5.75 4.31
N TRP A 24 0.91 5.73 3.36
CA TRP A 24 0.27 4.48 2.94
C TRP A 24 1.27 3.52 2.29
N THR A 25 2.16 3.99 1.41
CA THR A 25 3.17 3.13 0.78
C THR A 25 4.16 2.59 1.80
N GLN A 26 4.51 3.35 2.84
CA GLN A 26 5.30 2.85 3.96
C GLN A 26 4.62 1.70 4.71
N ILE A 27 3.31 1.82 4.99
CA ILE A 27 2.56 0.73 5.65
C ILE A 27 2.67 -0.54 4.81
N ILE A 28 2.41 -0.45 3.50
CA ILE A 28 2.48 -1.60 2.59
C ILE A 28 3.90 -2.16 2.51
N GLY A 29 4.91 -1.29 2.35
CA GLY A 29 6.32 -1.68 2.30
C GLY A 29 6.78 -2.40 3.57
N LYS A 30 6.33 -1.96 4.75
CA LYS A 30 6.60 -2.63 6.02
C LYS A 30 5.92 -4.00 6.12
N ILE A 31 4.72 -4.15 5.58
CA ILE A 31 4.05 -5.46 5.48
C ILE A 31 4.88 -6.41 4.61
N LYS A 32 5.36 -5.95 3.45
CA LYS A 32 6.25 -6.74 2.57
C LYS A 32 7.53 -7.16 3.28
N LEU A 33 8.11 -6.26 4.08
CA LEU A 33 9.32 -6.53 4.88
C LEU A 33 9.09 -7.54 6.00
N ALA A 34 7.91 -7.53 6.61
CA ALA A 34 7.58 -8.44 7.70
C ALA A 34 7.25 -9.86 7.22
N LEU A 35 6.64 -9.99 6.04
CA LEU A 35 6.15 -11.28 5.54
C LEU A 35 7.13 -12.02 4.63
N ASN A 36 7.89 -11.30 3.81
CA ASN A 36 8.80 -11.94 2.86
C ASN A 36 10.22 -12.04 3.45
N PRO A 37 11.01 -13.07 3.03
CA PRO A 37 12.41 -13.16 3.38
C PRO A 37 13.17 -11.89 2.96
N TRP A 38 14.06 -11.44 3.84
CA TRP A 38 14.93 -10.30 3.56
C TRP A 38 15.79 -10.57 2.33
N ILE A 39 15.75 -9.67 1.34
CA ILE A 39 16.71 -9.65 0.22
C ILE A 39 17.64 -8.45 0.36
N ASN A 40 18.80 -8.52 -0.30
CA ASN A 40 19.81 -7.45 -0.28
C ASN A 40 19.18 -6.07 -0.43
N HIS A 41 19.52 -5.18 0.51
CA HIS A 41 19.02 -3.80 0.58
C HIS A 41 17.51 -3.65 0.57
N SER A 42 16.76 -4.65 1.03
CA SER A 42 15.29 -4.61 1.04
C SER A 42 14.67 -4.35 -0.33
N TRP A 43 15.33 -4.68 -1.45
CA TRP A 43 14.83 -4.30 -2.78
C TRP A 43 13.40 -4.78 -3.08
N HIS A 44 12.94 -5.82 -2.37
CA HIS A 44 11.57 -6.29 -2.46
C HIS A 44 10.54 -5.36 -1.82
N SER A 45 10.89 -4.38 -0.98
CA SER A 45 9.91 -3.53 -0.30
C SER A 45 9.22 -2.53 -1.23
N THR A 46 9.84 -2.22 -2.38
CA THR A 46 9.33 -1.28 -3.38
C THR A 46 7.99 -1.73 -3.95
N LEU A 47 7.06 -0.79 -4.14
CA LEU A 47 5.80 -1.01 -4.84
C LEU A 47 5.99 -0.82 -6.35
N LYS A 48 5.29 -1.60 -7.16
CA LYS A 48 5.35 -1.50 -8.62
C LYS A 48 4.24 -0.60 -9.13
N VAL A 49 4.57 0.19 -10.16
CA VAL A 49 3.58 1.00 -10.88
C VAL A 49 2.82 0.10 -11.84
N THR A 50 1.50 0.19 -11.81
CA THR A 50 0.60 -0.45 -12.77
C THR A 50 -0.21 0.62 -13.50
N THR A 51 -1.03 0.21 -14.47
CA THR A 51 -1.91 1.14 -15.19
C THR A 51 -2.89 1.87 -14.28
N ASN A 52 -3.17 1.31 -13.10
CA ASN A 52 -4.22 1.81 -12.21
C ASN A 52 -3.67 2.40 -10.90
N GLY A 53 -2.36 2.35 -10.66
CA GLY A 53 -1.73 2.90 -9.46
C GLY A 53 -0.51 2.10 -9.02
N LEU A 54 -0.51 1.62 -7.78
CA LEU A 54 0.62 0.88 -7.19
C LEU A 54 0.18 -0.49 -6.69
N THR A 55 1.03 -1.49 -6.87
CA THR A 55 0.87 -2.83 -6.29
C THR A 55 2.07 -3.22 -5.43
N SER A 56 1.83 -4.04 -4.42
CA SER A 56 2.87 -4.75 -3.70
C SER A 56 3.55 -5.84 -4.52
N ASP A 57 3.01 -6.27 -5.67
CA ASP A 57 3.24 -7.63 -6.21
C ASP A 57 2.80 -8.71 -5.18
N PRO A 58 2.84 -10.01 -5.51
CA PRO A 58 2.57 -11.06 -4.54
C PRO A 58 3.48 -10.98 -3.30
N ILE A 59 2.85 -10.95 -2.13
CA ILE A 59 3.46 -11.12 -0.81
C ILE A 59 3.16 -12.55 -0.37
N PHE A 60 4.19 -13.26 0.09
CA PHE A 60 4.08 -14.66 0.49
C PHE A 60 3.96 -14.68 2.02
N ALA A 61 2.81 -15.11 2.53
CA ALA A 61 2.49 -15.15 3.95
C ALA A 61 2.18 -16.60 4.33
N GLU A 62 3.21 -17.32 4.80
CA GLU A 62 3.13 -18.75 5.16
C GLU A 62 2.55 -19.62 4.02
N ASP A 63 1.34 -20.13 4.18
CA ASP A 63 0.60 -20.96 3.24
C ASP A 63 -0.26 -20.16 2.25
N LYS A 64 -0.25 -18.83 2.34
CA LYS A 64 -1.05 -17.92 1.53
C LYS A 64 -0.20 -16.95 0.72
N GLN A 65 -0.82 -16.42 -0.34
CA GLN A 65 -0.31 -15.26 -1.06
C GLN A 65 -1.35 -14.15 -1.00
N LEU A 66 -0.89 -12.92 -0.85
CA LEU A 66 -1.76 -11.77 -0.99
C LEU A 66 -1.10 -10.66 -1.81
N GLU A 67 -1.93 -9.78 -2.32
CA GLU A 67 -1.53 -8.56 -2.99
C GLU A 67 -2.25 -7.38 -2.35
N ILE A 68 -1.53 -6.27 -2.14
CA ILE A 68 -2.09 -5.01 -1.66
C ILE A 68 -1.91 -3.96 -2.76
N ILE A 69 -3.02 -3.36 -3.19
CA ILE A 69 -3.10 -2.48 -4.35
C ILE A 69 -3.64 -1.12 -3.90
N LEU A 70 -2.94 -0.06 -4.27
CA LEU A 70 -3.47 1.31 -4.28
C LEU A 70 -3.99 1.59 -5.68
N ASN A 71 -5.29 1.42 -5.89
CA ASN A 71 -5.96 1.71 -7.15
C ASN A 71 -6.41 3.17 -7.15
N PHE A 72 -5.64 4.03 -7.81
CA PHE A 72 -5.89 5.47 -7.88
C PHE A 72 -6.98 5.84 -8.89
N LEU A 73 -7.29 4.98 -9.87
CA LEU A 73 -8.40 5.22 -10.81
C LEU A 73 -9.75 5.01 -10.14
N GLU A 74 -9.84 3.99 -9.29
CA GLU A 74 -11.08 3.64 -8.59
C GLU A 74 -11.14 4.20 -7.16
N HIS A 75 -10.10 4.94 -6.73
CA HIS A 75 -9.94 5.46 -5.38
C HIS A 75 -10.08 4.41 -4.26
N ARG A 76 -9.47 3.23 -4.45
CA ARG A 76 -9.55 2.10 -3.50
C ARG A 76 -8.17 1.58 -3.07
N LEU A 77 -8.04 1.24 -1.79
CA LEU A 77 -7.04 0.27 -1.33
C LEU A 77 -7.68 -1.11 -1.41
N GLU A 78 -7.07 -2.03 -2.13
CA GLU A 78 -7.56 -3.39 -2.33
C GLU A 78 -6.57 -4.40 -1.73
N ILE A 79 -7.08 -5.42 -1.06
CA ILE A 79 -6.31 -6.57 -0.58
C ILE A 79 -6.95 -7.81 -1.17
N ILE A 80 -6.17 -8.61 -1.89
CA ILE A 80 -6.62 -9.83 -2.57
C ILE A 80 -5.76 -10.98 -2.09
N SER A 81 -6.38 -12.08 -1.67
CA SER A 81 -5.72 -13.31 -1.22
C SER A 81 -5.86 -14.42 -2.27
N SER A 82 -4.94 -15.38 -2.26
CA SER A 82 -5.00 -16.61 -3.05
C SER A 82 -6.24 -17.47 -2.76
N ASP A 83 -6.86 -17.27 -1.59
CA ASP A 83 -8.06 -18.02 -1.17
C ASP A 83 -9.37 -17.33 -1.57
N ASN A 84 -9.32 -16.49 -2.61
CA ASN A 84 -10.45 -15.72 -3.14
C ASN A 84 -11.07 -14.74 -2.10
N GLU A 85 -10.31 -14.36 -1.07
CA GLU A 85 -10.68 -13.34 -0.11
C GLU A 85 -10.32 -11.96 -0.66
N LYS A 86 -11.27 -11.03 -0.67
CA LYS A 86 -11.07 -9.65 -1.13
C LYS A 86 -11.60 -8.64 -0.12
N LYS A 87 -10.80 -7.61 0.16
CA LYS A 87 -11.22 -6.44 0.93
C LYS A 87 -10.87 -5.17 0.21
N THR A 88 -11.76 -4.19 0.29
CA THR A 88 -11.55 -2.85 -0.26
C THR A 88 -11.82 -1.78 0.78
N PHE A 89 -11.10 -0.66 0.68
CA PHE A 89 -11.29 0.53 1.49
C PHE A 89 -11.23 1.78 0.61
N ASP A 90 -12.17 2.71 0.78
CA ASP A 90 -12.21 3.95 0.00
C ASP A 90 -11.10 4.92 0.43
N LEU A 91 -10.22 5.30 -0.50
CA LEU A 91 -9.05 6.14 -0.23
C LEU A 91 -9.42 7.55 0.22
N GLU A 92 -10.48 8.14 -0.32
CA GLU A 92 -10.89 9.53 -0.04
C GLU A 92 -11.17 9.80 1.44
N SER A 93 -11.67 8.79 2.16
CA SER A 93 -12.00 8.88 3.59
C SER A 93 -10.95 8.21 4.50
N LEU A 94 -9.90 7.63 3.91
CA LEU A 94 -8.99 6.74 4.62
C LEU A 94 -7.83 7.49 5.27
N LYS A 95 -8.02 7.98 6.50
CA LYS A 95 -6.89 8.48 7.31
C LYS A 95 -5.77 7.45 7.41
N VAL A 96 -4.51 7.89 7.44
CA VAL A 96 -3.32 7.01 7.57
C VAL A 96 -3.43 6.04 8.75
N SER A 97 -3.84 6.53 9.92
CA SER A 97 -4.04 5.69 11.11
C SER A 97 -5.15 4.65 10.95
N SER A 98 -6.22 5.00 10.22
CA SER A 98 -7.29 4.07 9.87
C SER A 98 -6.83 3.05 8.85
N CYS A 99 -6.01 3.44 7.87
CA CYS A 99 -5.37 2.52 6.92
C CYS A 99 -4.57 1.46 7.68
N TYR A 100 -3.64 1.89 8.54
CA TYR A 100 -2.83 1.00 9.37
C TYR A 100 -3.69 -0.01 10.14
N LYS A 101 -4.68 0.49 10.90
CA LYS A 101 -5.53 -0.38 11.72
C LYS A 101 -6.36 -1.34 10.87
N LYS A 102 -7.04 -0.84 9.84
CA LYS A 102 -7.94 -1.65 9.00
C LYS A 102 -7.18 -2.74 8.24
N VAL A 103 -6.01 -2.43 7.70
CA VAL A 103 -5.17 -3.41 6.98
C VAL A 103 -4.71 -4.51 7.95
N LEU A 104 -4.12 -4.16 9.09
CA LEU A 104 -3.64 -5.16 10.05
C LEU A 104 -4.77 -6.00 10.64
N THR A 105 -5.92 -5.38 10.96
CA THR A 105 -7.10 -6.12 11.41
C THR A 105 -7.55 -7.12 10.36
N TYR A 106 -7.64 -6.72 9.08
CA TYR A 106 -8.04 -7.63 8.02
C TYR A 106 -7.03 -8.75 7.77
N LEU A 107 -5.73 -8.45 7.77
CA LEU A 107 -4.70 -9.49 7.67
C LEU A 107 -4.86 -10.54 8.78
N LYS A 108 -5.11 -10.09 10.02
CA LYS A 108 -5.38 -10.99 11.15
C LYS A 108 -6.66 -11.81 10.96
N GLU A 109 -7.73 -11.21 10.41
CA GLU A 109 -8.99 -11.91 10.10
C GLU A 109 -8.78 -13.07 9.11
N ILE A 110 -7.88 -12.90 8.12
CA ILE A 110 -7.55 -13.94 7.14
C ILE A 110 -6.40 -14.86 7.59
N GLY A 111 -6.02 -14.80 8.86
CA GLY A 111 -5.03 -15.71 9.48
C GLY A 111 -3.57 -15.25 9.41
N ILE A 112 -3.30 -14.02 8.99
CA ILE A 112 -1.95 -13.47 8.85
C ILE A 112 -1.67 -12.50 9.99
N ASP A 113 -0.98 -12.97 11.03
CA ASP A 113 -0.59 -12.15 12.19
C ASP A 113 0.82 -11.57 12.02
N ILE A 114 0.90 -10.24 11.92
CA ILE A 114 2.17 -9.52 11.75
C ILE A 114 2.27 -8.34 12.71
N LYS A 115 3.52 -7.99 13.03
CA LYS A 115 3.86 -6.77 13.77
C LYS A 115 4.78 -5.91 12.91
N ILE A 116 4.39 -4.66 12.71
CA ILE A 116 5.21 -3.65 12.02
C ILE A 116 5.34 -2.42 12.92
N ASN A 117 6.46 -1.71 12.84
CA ASN A 117 6.65 -0.46 13.58
C ASN A 117 5.69 0.63 13.04
N ALA A 118 4.86 1.18 13.92
CA ALA A 118 3.87 2.21 13.56
C ALA A 118 4.48 3.59 13.32
N VAL A 119 5.73 3.84 13.77
CA VAL A 119 6.44 5.10 13.55
C VAL A 119 6.93 5.16 12.10
N PRO A 120 6.66 6.24 11.33
CA PRO A 120 7.23 6.45 10.01
C PRO A 120 8.76 6.35 10.02
N ASN A 121 9.36 5.90 8.92
CA ASN A 121 10.79 5.61 8.90
C ASN A 121 11.68 6.87 8.95
N GLU A 122 11.13 8.06 8.66
CA GLU A 122 11.86 9.34 8.70
C GLU A 122 11.88 10.01 10.07
N ILE A 123 11.18 9.43 11.06
CA ILE A 123 11.03 10.01 12.40
C ILE A 123 11.84 9.17 13.38
N GLU A 124 12.73 9.84 14.13
CA GLU A 124 13.47 9.28 15.29
C GLU A 124 12.67 9.44 16.59
#